data_AF-A0A853BHW1-F1
#
_entry.id   AF-A0A853BHW1-F1
#
_cell.length_a   1.000
_cell.length_b   1.000
_cell.length_c   1.000
_cell.angle_alpha   90.00
_cell.angle_beta   90.00
_cell.angle_gamma   90.00
#
_symmetry.space_group_name_H-M   'P 1'
#
loop_
_entity.id
_entity.type
_entity.pdbx_description
1 polymer ?
#
loop_
_entity_poly.entity_id
_entity_poly.type
_entity_poly.pdbx_seq_one_letter_code
_entity_poly.pdbx_strand_id
1 'polypeptide(L)'
;MLVWHGRPFLIDHGASLIFHHNWAGAARAAARPYDAADHVMASLSPDVAAAEAELRPRVSAELLEEVVGLVPDVWLEGEEGFGSPARVREAYVGHLLARARERAWVPEVVR
;
A
#
# COMPACT_ATOMS: atom_id res chain seq x y z
N MET A 1 14.15 3.99 0.75
CA MET A 1 14.72 4.84 -0.32
C MET A 1 16.21 4.58 -0.39
N LEU A 2 16.78 4.53 -1.59
CA LEU A 2 18.22 4.44 -1.84
C LEU A 2 18.64 5.59 -2.75
N VAL A 3 19.82 6.18 -2.54
CA VAL A 3 20.43 7.09 -3.52
C VAL A 3 21.46 6.30 -4.32
N TRP A 4 21.23 6.14 -5.62
CA TRP A 4 22.12 5.39 -6.51
C TRP A 4 22.45 6.26 -7.73
N HIS A 5 23.74 6.38 -8.08
CA HIS A 5 24.25 7.30 -9.11
C HIS A 5 23.71 8.74 -9.00
N GLY A 6 23.60 9.26 -7.77
CA GLY A 6 23.14 10.63 -7.50
C GLY A 6 21.63 10.84 -7.68
N ARG A 7 20.83 9.77 -7.83
CA ARG A 7 19.38 9.86 -8.01
C ARG A 7 18.65 9.05 -6.91
N PRO A 8 17.52 9.55 -6.39
CA PRO A 8 16.71 8.80 -5.44
C PRO A 8 15.95 7.68 -6.16
N PHE A 9 15.93 6.50 -5.54
CA PHE A 9 15.13 5.35 -5.93
C PHE A 9 14.19 4.98 -4.77
N LEU A 10 12.91 4.81 -5.09
CA LEU A 10 11.94 4.20 -4.20
C LEU A 10 12.17 2.69 -4.22
N ILE A 11 12.37 2.13 -3.04
CA ILE A 11 12.63 0.70 -2.83
C ILE A 11 11.86 0.26 -1.59
N ASP A 12 11.79 -1.05 -1.38
CA ASP A 12 11.23 -1.65 -0.18
C ASP A 12 9.75 -1.31 0.05
N HIS A 13 8.95 -1.36 -1.01
CA HIS A 13 7.51 -1.20 -0.91
C HIS A 13 6.86 -2.32 -0.06
N GLY A 14 7.52 -3.48 0.07
CA GLY A 14 7.06 -4.58 0.92
C GLY A 14 6.95 -4.21 2.39
N ALA A 15 7.81 -3.31 2.90
CA ALA A 15 7.72 -2.78 4.26
C ALA A 15 6.42 -1.99 4.53
N SER A 16 5.66 -1.62 3.50
CA SER A 16 4.33 -1.00 3.67
C SER A 16 3.19 -2.02 3.90
N LEU A 17 3.45 -3.31 3.70
CA LEU A 17 2.43 -4.38 3.71
C LEU A 17 2.30 -5.08 5.08
N ILE A 18 2.73 -4.44 6.18
CA ILE A 18 2.77 -5.02 7.55
C ILE A 18 1.46 -5.69 7.98
N PHE A 19 0.30 -5.24 7.48
CA PHE A 19 -1.00 -5.81 7.80
C PHE A 19 -1.08 -7.32 7.52
N HIS A 20 -0.31 -7.84 6.55
CA HIS A 20 -0.33 -9.26 6.20
C HIS A 20 0.24 -10.17 7.30
N HIS A 21 0.93 -9.61 8.30
CA HIS A 21 1.39 -10.37 9.47
C HIS A 21 0.30 -10.46 10.55
N ASN A 22 -0.81 -9.73 10.39
CA ASN A 22 -1.95 -9.75 11.29
C ASN A 22 -3.26 -9.44 10.53
N TRP A 23 -3.76 -10.45 9.83
CA TRP A 23 -4.99 -10.34 9.03
C TRP A 23 -6.22 -9.91 9.83
N ALA A 24 -6.32 -10.31 11.11
CA ALA A 24 -7.42 -9.87 11.99
C ALA A 24 -7.46 -8.34 12.17
N GLY A 25 -6.31 -7.67 12.11
CA GLY A 25 -6.18 -6.21 12.20
C GLY A 25 -6.21 -5.48 10.85
N ALA A 26 -6.25 -6.19 9.72
CA ALA A 26 -6.02 -5.60 8.39
C ALA A 26 -7.05 -4.52 8.02
N ALA A 27 -8.32 -4.70 8.39
CA ALA A 27 -9.36 -3.70 8.13
C ALA A 27 -9.06 -2.36 8.84
N ARG A 28 -8.58 -2.41 10.09
CA ARG A 28 -8.16 -1.21 10.83
C ARG A 28 -6.93 -0.57 10.21
N ALA A 29 -5.99 -1.37 9.72
CA ALA A 29 -4.78 -0.87 9.06
C ALA A 29 -5.12 -0.09 7.77
N ALA A 30 -6.15 -0.49 7.02
CA ALA A 30 -6.58 0.20 5.79
C ALA A 30 -7.02 1.65 6.05
N ALA A 31 -7.68 1.92 7.18
CA ALA A 31 -8.14 3.26 7.56
C ALA A 31 -7.11 4.08 8.35
N ARG A 32 -5.93 3.53 8.63
CA ARG A 32 -4.95 4.18 9.52
C ARG A 32 -4.39 5.47 8.88
N PRO A 33 -4.42 6.61 9.59
CA PRO A 33 -3.74 7.82 9.13
C PRO A 33 -2.23 7.62 9.00
N TYR A 34 -1.59 8.42 8.15
CA TYR A 34 -0.14 8.43 8.00
C TYR A 34 0.42 9.73 8.57
N ASP A 35 1.27 9.62 9.59
CA ASP A 35 2.00 10.74 10.16
C ASP A 35 3.31 10.94 9.39
N ALA A 36 3.42 12.07 8.70
CA ALA A 36 4.58 12.43 7.89
C ALA A 36 5.49 13.46 8.58
N ALA A 37 5.24 13.84 9.84
CA ALA A 37 5.96 14.92 10.52
C ALA A 37 7.48 14.69 10.58
N ASP A 38 7.88 13.45 10.87
CA ASP A 38 9.30 13.05 10.94
C ASP A 38 9.83 12.47 9.62
N HIS A 39 9.10 12.63 8.52
CA HIS A 39 9.52 12.07 7.24
C HIS A 39 10.77 12.80 6.72
N VAL A 40 11.74 12.06 6.16
CA VAL A 40 13.00 12.63 5.65
C VAL A 40 12.79 13.71 4.56
N MET A 41 11.65 13.65 3.87
CA MET A 41 11.23 14.63 2.87
C MET A 41 10.27 15.71 3.43
N ALA A 42 10.06 15.79 4.74
CA ALA A 42 9.17 16.79 5.35
C ALA A 42 9.63 18.24 5.13
N SER A 43 10.91 18.44 4.78
CA SER A 43 11.47 19.74 4.36
C SER A 43 11.05 20.15 2.94
N LEU A 44 10.55 19.22 2.13
CA LEU A 44 10.01 19.50 0.79
C LEU A 44 8.52 19.86 0.87
N SER A 45 8.01 20.49 -0.18
CA SER A 45 6.58 20.84 -0.31
C SER A 45 6.02 20.28 -1.64
N PRO A 46 5.96 18.95 -1.79
CA PRO A 46 5.34 18.35 -2.97
C PRO A 46 3.83 18.58 -2.96
N ASP A 47 3.23 18.68 -4.14
CA ASP A 47 1.76 18.70 -4.28
C ASP A 47 1.21 17.27 -4.16
N VAL A 48 1.09 16.79 -2.92
CA VAL A 48 0.59 15.44 -2.62
C VAL A 48 -0.88 15.29 -3.00
N ALA A 49 -1.66 16.36 -2.92
CA ALA A 49 -3.07 16.36 -3.29
C ALA A 49 -3.27 16.16 -4.80
N ALA A 50 -2.49 16.87 -5.63
CA ALA A 50 -2.50 16.66 -7.08
C ALA A 50 -2.04 15.23 -7.44
N ALA A 51 -0.98 14.72 -6.79
CA ALA A 51 -0.52 13.36 -6.99
C ALA A 51 -1.59 12.31 -6.60
N GLU A 52 -2.30 12.51 -5.48
CA GLU A 52 -3.43 11.65 -5.09
C GLU A 52 -4.54 11.67 -6.14
N ALA A 53 -4.94 12.87 -6.59
CA ALA A 53 -5.98 13.01 -7.60
C ALA A 53 -5.60 12.34 -8.93
N GLU A 54 -4.32 12.39 -9.32
CA GLU A 54 -3.82 11.74 -10.54
C GLU A 54 -3.74 10.21 -10.40
N LEU A 55 -3.23 9.71 -9.28
CA LEU A 55 -2.83 8.31 -9.14
C LEU A 55 -3.93 7.44 -8.55
N ARG A 56 -4.75 7.95 -7.61
CA ARG A 56 -5.78 7.17 -6.93
C ARG A 56 -6.77 6.49 -7.91
N PRO A 57 -7.29 7.17 -8.96
CA PRO A 57 -8.21 6.54 -9.90
C PRO A 57 -7.59 5.39 -10.69
N ARG A 58 -6.26 5.30 -10.76
CA ARG A 58 -5.54 4.23 -11.47
C ARG A 58 -5.49 2.94 -10.66
N VAL A 59 -5.71 2.99 -9.34
CA VAL A 59 -5.74 1.81 -8.46
C VAL A 59 -7.14 1.19 -8.50
N SER A 60 -7.42 0.42 -9.54
CA SER A 60 -8.71 -0.26 -9.73
C SER A 60 -8.69 -1.70 -9.20
N ALA A 61 -9.87 -2.33 -9.12
CA ALA A 61 -9.98 -3.73 -8.73
C ALA A 61 -9.28 -4.63 -9.75
N GLU A 62 -9.50 -4.34 -11.03
CA GLU A 62 -8.92 -5.07 -12.16
C GLU A 62 -7.40 -5.00 -12.16
N LEU A 63 -6.82 -3.81 -11.90
CA LEU A 63 -5.37 -3.66 -11.77
C LEU A 63 -4.82 -4.49 -10.61
N LEU A 64 -5.50 -4.46 -9.46
CA LEU A 64 -5.04 -5.18 -8.28
C LEU A 64 -5.18 -6.69 -8.45
N GLU A 65 -6.25 -7.17 -9.08
CA GLU A 65 -6.43 -8.57 -9.44
C GLU A 65 -5.35 -9.05 -10.41
N GLU A 66 -5.02 -8.24 -11.43
CA GLU A 66 -3.92 -8.53 -12.36
C GLU A 66 -2.58 -8.65 -11.62
N VAL A 67 -2.20 -7.61 -10.86
CA VAL A 67 -0.91 -7.54 -10.16
C VAL A 67 -0.77 -8.63 -9.11
N VAL A 68 -1.78 -8.84 -8.28
CA VAL A 68 -1.77 -9.88 -7.23
C VAL A 68 -1.82 -11.29 -7.86
N GLY A 69 -2.42 -11.43 -9.04
CA GLY A 69 -2.41 -12.65 -9.84
C GLY A 69 -1.02 -13.08 -10.30
N LEU A 70 -0.05 -12.15 -10.41
CA LEU A 70 1.34 -12.47 -10.78
C LEU A 70 2.13 -13.17 -9.66
N VAL A 71 1.63 -13.13 -8.42
CA VAL A 71 2.28 -13.81 -7.29
C VAL A 71 2.12 -15.32 -7.45
N PRO A 72 3.18 -16.14 -7.41
CA PRO A 72 3.07 -17.59 -7.52
C PRO A 72 2.26 -18.23 -6.39
N ASP A 73 1.49 -19.29 -6.67
CA ASP A 73 0.69 -19.99 -5.66
C ASP A 73 1.53 -20.53 -4.50
N VAL A 74 2.71 -21.08 -4.80
CA VAL A 74 3.65 -21.64 -3.80
C VAL A 74 4.11 -20.61 -2.76
N TRP A 75 3.96 -19.30 -3.02
CA TRP A 75 4.28 -18.26 -2.03
C TRP A 75 3.11 -17.93 -1.10
N LEU A 76 1.89 -18.37 -1.44
CA LEU A 76 0.66 -18.11 -0.69
C LEU A 76 0.06 -19.39 -0.06
N GLU A 77 0.58 -20.56 -0.43
CA GLU A 77 0.20 -21.83 0.16
C GLU A 77 0.52 -21.88 1.66
N GLY A 78 -0.45 -22.35 2.45
CA GLY A 78 -0.28 -22.52 3.89
C GLY A 78 -0.39 -21.23 4.72
N GLU A 79 -0.76 -20.10 4.11
CA GLU A 79 -1.02 -18.85 4.85
C GLU A 79 -2.11 -19.05 5.92
N GLU A 80 -1.76 -18.71 7.17
CA GLU A 80 -2.65 -18.93 8.30
C GLU A 80 -3.94 -18.10 8.19
N GLY A 81 -5.08 -18.73 8.43
CA GLY A 81 -6.39 -18.09 8.31
C GLY A 81 -7.00 -18.13 6.90
N PHE A 82 -6.31 -18.71 5.92
CA PHE A 82 -6.81 -18.85 4.54
C PHE A 82 -6.84 -20.30 4.07
N GLY A 83 -7.90 -20.66 3.34
CA GLY A 83 -8.07 -22.01 2.81
C GLY A 83 -7.41 -22.26 1.45
N SER A 84 -6.93 -21.20 0.76
CA SER A 84 -6.28 -21.33 -0.54
C SER A 84 -5.51 -20.06 -0.93
N PRO A 85 -4.53 -20.16 -1.85
CA PRO A 85 -3.87 -19.00 -2.46
C PRO A 85 -4.86 -17.98 -3.05
N ALA A 86 -5.96 -18.43 -3.66
CA ALA A 86 -6.97 -17.54 -4.21
C ALA A 86 -7.63 -16.66 -3.13
N ARG A 87 -7.92 -17.24 -1.95
CA ARG A 87 -8.49 -16.47 -0.83
C ARG A 87 -7.51 -15.44 -0.26
N VAL A 88 -6.22 -15.74 -0.25
CA VAL A 88 -5.19 -14.77 0.14
C VAL A 88 -5.18 -13.60 -0.83
N ARG A 89 -5.23 -13.86 -2.15
CA ARG A 89 -5.29 -12.81 -3.18
C ARG A 89 -6.53 -11.93 -3.05
N GLU A 90 -7.70 -12.54 -2.86
CA GLU A 90 -8.95 -11.80 -2.60
C GLU A 90 -8.80 -10.86 -1.39
N ALA A 91 -8.15 -11.31 -0.31
CA ALA A 91 -7.92 -10.49 0.87
C ALA A 91 -6.94 -9.33 0.62
N TYR A 92 -5.88 -9.55 -0.15
CA TYR A 92 -4.97 -8.48 -0.59
C TYR A 92 -5.69 -7.45 -1.44
N VAL A 93 -6.45 -7.88 -2.45
CA VAL A 93 -7.23 -6.98 -3.32
C VAL A 93 -8.20 -6.16 -2.47
N GLY A 94 -8.95 -6.81 -1.57
CA GLY A 94 -9.88 -6.13 -0.67
C GLY A 94 -9.20 -5.09 0.23
N HIS A 95 -8.07 -5.45 0.85
CA HIS A 95 -7.31 -4.53 1.70
C HIS A 95 -6.76 -3.33 0.93
N LEU A 96 -6.11 -3.56 -0.21
CA LEU A 96 -5.49 -2.52 -1.02
C LEU A 96 -6.53 -1.58 -1.64
N LEU A 97 -7.68 -2.11 -2.08
CA LEU A 97 -8.81 -1.29 -2.52
C LEU A 97 -9.39 -0.44 -1.41
N ALA A 98 -9.59 -1.02 -0.22
CA ALA A 98 -10.06 -0.26 0.93
C ALA A 98 -9.09 0.87 1.25
N ARG A 99 -7.79 0.58 1.29
CA ARG A 99 -6.74 1.57 1.54
C ARG A 99 -6.71 2.68 0.49
N ALA A 100 -6.87 2.35 -0.79
CA ALA A 100 -6.88 3.31 -1.89
C ALA A 100 -8.12 4.24 -1.88
N ARG A 101 -9.22 3.82 -1.25
CA ARG A 101 -10.44 4.65 -1.12
C ARG A 101 -10.36 5.65 0.03
N GLU A 102 -9.58 5.32 1.06
CA GLU A 102 -9.36 6.21 2.19
C GLU A 102 -8.55 7.45 1.79
N ARG A 103 -8.85 8.59 2.41
CA ARG A 103 -8.06 9.82 2.26
C ARG A 103 -7.34 10.22 3.55
N ALA A 104 -7.62 9.56 4.67
CA ALA A 104 -7.03 9.86 5.98
C ALA A 104 -5.50 9.69 6.01
N TRP A 105 -4.91 9.06 4.99
CA TRP A 105 -3.47 8.91 4.85
C TRP A 105 -2.80 9.99 4.02
N VAL A 106 -3.57 10.78 3.26
CA VAL A 106 -3.02 11.95 2.57
C VAL A 106 -2.66 12.91 3.68
N PRO A 107 -1.36 13.11 3.99
CA PRO A 107 -1.01 14.02 5.05
C PRO A 107 -1.46 15.41 4.60
N GLU A 108 -2.19 16.12 5.45
CA GLU A 108 -2.18 17.57 5.36
C GLU A 108 -0.72 17.95 5.64
N VAL A 109 0.05 18.23 4.59
CA VAL A 109 1.40 18.78 4.74
C VAL A 109 1.20 20.23 5.16
N VAL A 110 0.77 20.42 6.40
CA VAL A 110 0.56 21.72 7.01
C VAL A 110 1.93 22.35 7.20
N ARG A 111 2.13 23.50 6.57
CA ARG A 111 3.04 24.52 7.06
C ARG A 111 2.27 25.80 7.25
#